data_AF-A0A6A0B0X2-F1
#
_entry.id   AF-A0A6A0B0X2-F1
#
_cell.length_a   1.000
_cell.length_b   1.000
_cell.length_c   1.000
_cell.angle_alpha   90.00
_cell.angle_beta   90.00
_cell.angle_gamma   90.00
#
_symmetry.space_group_name_H-M   'P 1'
#
loop_
_entity.id
_entity.type
_entity.pdbx_description
1 polymer ?
#
loop_
_entity_poly.entity_id
_entity_poly.type
_entity_poly.pdbx_seq_one_letter_code
_entity_poly.pdbx_strand_id
1 'polypeptide(L)'
;MSRPIPATESRALLAAVREALDIPHPATVGDAEVHDRILEARVMHARIALADVLDHGGDPGWHADYLRSRLAEHPPTGYRSAPTERVGDALPAMRPGETAGEYAARLRSATGAI
;
A
#
# COMPACT_ATOMS: atom_id res chain seq x y z
N MET A 1 -15.89 6.96 -26.97
CA MET A 1 -16.49 5.92 -26.10
C MET A 1 -15.34 5.22 -25.40
N SER A 2 -15.18 5.38 -24.09
CA SER A 2 -14.15 4.67 -23.33
C SER A 2 -14.44 3.17 -23.36
N ARG A 3 -13.44 2.38 -23.75
CA ARG A 3 -13.51 0.91 -23.67
C ARG A 3 -13.66 0.53 -22.19
N PRO A 4 -14.58 -0.36 -21.82
CA PRO A 4 -14.66 -0.83 -20.44
C PRO A 4 -13.33 -1.49 -20.08
N ILE A 5 -12.72 -1.05 -18.99
CA ILE A 5 -11.47 -1.61 -18.51
C ILE A 5 -11.73 -3.06 -18.05
N PRO A 6 -11.02 -4.05 -18.59
CA PRO A 6 -11.02 -5.42 -18.08
C PRO A 6 -10.69 -5.48 -16.58
N ALA A 7 -11.52 -6.18 -15.80
CA ALA A 7 -11.35 -6.30 -14.35
C ALA A 7 -9.96 -6.83 -13.93
N THR A 8 -9.32 -7.64 -14.79
CA THR A 8 -7.96 -8.16 -14.57
C THR A 8 -6.91 -7.06 -14.59
N GLU A 9 -7.02 -6.10 -15.51
CA GLU A 9 -6.08 -4.99 -15.66
C GLU A 9 -6.23 -4.01 -14.48
N SER A 10 -7.47 -3.69 -14.10
CA SER A 10 -7.72 -2.90 -12.87
C SER A 10 -7.17 -3.57 -11.61
N ARG A 11 -7.33 -4.90 -11.48
CA ARG A 11 -6.77 -5.65 -10.35
C ARG A 11 -5.25 -5.61 -10.35
N ALA A 12 -4.61 -5.70 -11.52
CA ALA A 12 -3.16 -5.62 -11.64
C ALA A 12 -2.64 -4.24 -11.21
N LEU A 13 -3.33 -3.15 -11.61
CA LEU A 13 -2.99 -1.79 -11.19
C LEU A 13 -3.17 -1.62 -9.67
N LEU A 14 -4.30 -2.05 -9.11
CA LEU A 14 -4.55 -1.97 -7.67
C LEU A 14 -3.54 -2.78 -6.86
N ALA A 15 -3.09 -3.93 -7.36
CA ALA A 15 -2.04 -4.71 -6.74
C ALA A 15 -0.69 -3.95 -6.72
N ALA A 16 -0.32 -3.31 -7.84
CA ALA A 16 0.90 -2.50 -7.91
C ALA A 16 0.81 -1.23 -7.03
N VAL A 17 -0.36 -0.61 -6.93
CA VAL A 17 -0.59 0.51 -5.98
C VAL A 17 -0.44 0.03 -4.54
N ARG A 18 -0.99 -1.14 -4.20
CA ARG A 18 -0.81 -1.72 -2.87
C ARG A 18 0.68 -1.99 -2.60
N GLU A 19 1.41 -2.55 -3.56
CA GLU A 19 2.86 -2.75 -3.42
C GLU A 19 3.59 -1.43 -3.17
N ALA A 20 3.22 -0.34 -3.86
CA ALA A 20 3.83 0.98 -3.64
C ALA A 20 3.68 1.46 -2.19
N LEU A 21 2.52 1.20 -1.57
CA LEU A 21 2.18 1.60 -0.20
C LEU A 21 2.66 0.62 0.88
N ASP A 22 2.91 -0.64 0.52
CA ASP A 22 3.33 -1.70 1.43
C ASP A 22 4.83 -1.59 1.74
N ILE A 23 5.19 -0.57 2.52
CA ILE A 23 6.55 -0.30 2.97
C ILE A 23 6.69 -0.57 4.49
N PRO A 24 7.77 -1.24 4.94
CA PRO A 24 8.00 -1.51 6.36
C PRO A 24 8.08 -0.26 7.25
N HIS A 25 7.50 -0.29 8.45
CA HIS A 25 7.63 0.84 9.37
C HIS A 25 9.09 1.02 9.86
N PRO A 26 9.62 2.25 9.92
CA PRO A 26 10.98 2.51 10.40
C PRO A 26 11.14 2.13 11.89
N ALA A 27 12.30 1.57 12.25
CA ALA A 27 12.60 1.18 13.63
C ALA A 27 13.03 2.35 14.52
N THR A 28 13.56 3.43 13.93
CA THR A 28 14.06 4.60 14.66
C THR A 28 13.73 5.91 13.95
N VAL A 29 13.89 7.04 14.64
CA VAL A 29 13.73 8.39 14.06
C VAL A 29 14.72 8.63 12.91
N GLY A 30 15.97 8.15 13.02
CA GLY A 30 16.95 8.26 11.93
C GLY A 30 16.59 7.41 10.71
N ASP A 31 15.83 6.33 10.90
CA ASP A 31 15.29 5.52 9.80
C ASP A 31 14.05 6.17 9.16
N ALA A 32 13.34 7.05 9.88
CA ALA A 32 12.13 7.72 9.40
C ALA A 32 12.42 8.64 8.21
N GLU A 33 13.52 9.38 8.21
CA GLU A 33 13.88 10.26 7.08
C GLU A 33 14.18 9.49 5.79
N VAL A 34 14.74 8.28 5.90
CA VAL A 34 15.01 7.41 4.75
C VAL A 34 13.70 6.76 4.29
N HIS A 35 12.91 6.25 5.24
CA HIS A 35 11.57 5.72 5.00
C HIS A 35 10.69 6.73 4.24
N ASP A 36 10.60 7.96 4.72
CA ASP A 36 9.71 8.99 4.18
C ASP A 36 10.10 9.34 2.74
N ARG A 37 11.41 9.46 2.44
CA ARG A 37 11.89 9.69 1.07
C ARG A 37 11.55 8.52 0.13
N ILE A 38 11.67 7.28 0.60
CA ILE A 38 11.31 6.11 -0.20
C ILE A 38 9.80 6.07 -0.43
N LEU A 39 9.01 6.28 0.63
CA LEU A 39 7.55 6.31 0.55
C LEU A 39 7.06 7.41 -0.38
N GLU A 40 7.61 8.62 -0.28
CA GLU A 40 7.27 9.75 -1.13
C GLU A 40 7.49 9.42 -2.61
N ALA A 41 8.66 8.85 -2.97
CA ALA A 41 8.95 8.45 -4.34
C ALA A 41 7.97 7.38 -4.85
N ARG A 42 7.66 6.37 -4.04
CA ARG A 42 6.73 5.29 -4.41
C ARG A 42 5.30 5.79 -4.58
N VAL A 43 4.83 6.64 -3.68
CA VAL A 43 3.50 7.27 -3.72
C VAL A 43 3.35 8.19 -4.93
N MET A 44 4.40 8.96 -5.26
CA MET A 44 4.39 9.81 -6.45
C MET A 44 4.12 9.01 -7.73
N HIS A 45 4.81 7.88 -7.94
CA HIS A 45 4.59 7.04 -9.13
C HIS A 45 3.19 6.43 -9.15
N ALA A 46 2.70 5.95 -8.00
CA ALA A 46 1.34 5.41 -7.90
C ALA A 46 0.28 6.48 -8.21
N ARG A 47 0.48 7.71 -7.71
CA ARG A 47 -0.41 8.85 -7.99
C ARG A 47 -0.44 9.20 -9.48
N ILE A 48 0.73 9.25 -10.14
CA ILE A 48 0.83 9.55 -11.58
C ILE A 48 0.07 8.50 -12.39
N ALA A 49 0.29 7.21 -12.11
CA ALA A 49 -0.39 6.11 -12.79
C ALA A 49 -1.91 6.18 -12.61
N LEU A 50 -2.39 6.43 -11.39
CA LEU A 50 -3.82 6.57 -11.10
C LEU A 50 -4.45 7.78 -11.81
N ALA A 51 -3.79 8.93 -11.80
CA ALA A 51 -4.31 10.14 -12.46
C ALA A 51 -4.42 9.96 -13.98
N ASP A 52 -3.45 9.31 -14.61
CA ASP A 52 -3.52 9.04 -16.05
C ASP A 52 -4.66 8.07 -16.39
N VAL A 53 -4.81 7.00 -15.61
CA VAL A 53 -5.92 6.03 -15.81
C VAL A 53 -7.29 6.67 -15.58
N LEU A 54 -7.46 7.41 -14.49
CA LEU A 54 -8.76 7.96 -14.07
C LEU A 54 -9.18 9.18 -14.90
N ASP A 55 -8.24 10.09 -15.17
CA ASP A 55 -8.57 11.38 -15.78
C ASP A 55 -8.32 11.39 -17.29
N HIS A 56 -7.41 10.55 -17.79
CA HIS A 56 -6.98 10.56 -19.20
C HIS A 56 -7.32 9.26 -19.94
N GLY A 57 -7.86 8.26 -19.23
CA GLY A 57 -8.24 6.97 -19.81
C GLY A 57 -7.04 6.10 -20.20
N GLY A 58 -5.89 6.29 -19.52
CA GLY A 58 -4.70 5.47 -19.70
C GLY A 58 -4.96 3.98 -19.48
N ASP A 59 -4.16 3.13 -20.13
CA ASP A 59 -4.29 1.67 -20.04
C ASP A 59 -3.83 1.14 -18.66
N PRO A 60 -4.70 0.51 -17.86
CA PRO A 60 -4.34 0.09 -16.50
C PRO A 60 -3.32 -1.04 -16.46
N GLY A 61 -3.27 -1.90 -17.50
CA GLY A 61 -2.27 -2.96 -17.61
C GLY A 61 -0.88 -2.38 -17.78
N TRP A 62 -0.72 -1.47 -18.76
CA TRP A 62 0.50 -0.73 -19.01
C TRP A 62 0.94 0.06 -17.77
N HIS A 63 0.01 0.75 -17.11
CA HIS A 63 0.32 1.51 -15.89
C HIS A 63 0.71 0.63 -14.70
N ALA A 64 0.16 -0.59 -14.61
CA ALA A 64 0.61 -1.56 -13.61
C ALA A 64 2.06 -1.99 -13.84
N ASP A 65 2.44 -2.26 -15.10
CA ASP A 65 3.80 -2.66 -15.45
C ASP A 65 4.79 -1.49 -15.30
N TYR A 66 4.42 -0.30 -15.75
CA TYR A 66 5.16 0.93 -15.50
C TYR A 66 5.41 1.13 -14.01
N LEU A 67 4.37 1.04 -13.18
CA LEU A 67 4.50 1.22 -11.73
C LEU A 67 5.45 0.19 -11.14
N ARG A 68 5.35 -1.10 -11.51
CA ARG A 68 6.30 -2.14 -11.05
C ARG A 68 7.73 -1.83 -11.44
N SER A 69 7.98 -1.35 -12.66
CA SER A 69 9.31 -0.90 -13.07
C SER A 69 9.83 0.23 -12.19
N ARG A 70 9.00 1.24 -11.88
CA ARG A 70 9.38 2.33 -10.97
C ARG A 70 9.63 1.83 -9.54
N LEU A 71 8.83 0.89 -9.04
CA LEU A 71 9.02 0.31 -7.70
C LEU A 71 10.31 -0.50 -7.59
N ALA A 72 10.79 -1.11 -8.69
CA ALA A 72 12.08 -1.78 -8.72
C ALA A 72 13.27 -0.80 -8.58
N GLU A 73 13.13 0.42 -9.09
CA GLU A 73 14.11 1.51 -8.90
C GLU A 73 14.08 2.11 -7.49
N HIS A 74 12.98 1.91 -6.76
CA HIS A 74 12.74 2.47 -5.41
C HIS A 74 12.40 1.35 -4.42
N PRO A 75 13.35 0.45 -4.07
CA PRO A 75 13.07 -0.70 -3.22
C PRO A 75 12.50 -0.28 -1.85
N PRO A 76 11.59 -1.07 -1.24
CA PRO A 76 10.96 -0.76 0.05
C PRO A 76 11.91 -1.02 1.24
N THR A 77 13.21 -0.89 1.02
CA THR A 77 14.27 -1.22 1.97
C THR A 77 15.41 -0.20 1.84
N GLY A 78 16.36 -0.21 2.77
CA GLY A 78 17.45 0.79 2.81
C GLY A 78 17.58 1.50 4.17
N TYR A 79 16.75 1.13 5.13
CA TYR A 79 16.77 1.57 6.53
C TYR A 79 16.46 0.37 7.44
N ARG A 80 16.68 0.51 8.75
CA ARG A 80 16.27 -0.54 9.69
C ARG A 80 14.76 -0.46 9.89
N SER A 81 14.06 -1.53 9.55
CA SER A 81 12.63 -1.66 9.75
C SER A 81 12.30 -2.48 10.98
N ALA A 82 11.18 -2.16 11.64
CA ALA A 82 10.58 -3.10 12.58
C ALA A 82 10.15 -4.37 11.82
N PRO A 83 10.07 -5.55 12.49
CA PRO A 83 9.55 -6.75 11.84
C PRO A 83 8.15 -6.46 11.28
N THR A 84 7.99 -6.64 9.97
CA THR A 84 6.69 -6.52 9.31
C THR A 84 5.91 -7.81 9.56
N GLU A 85 5.40 -7.98 10.77
CA GLU A 85 4.30 -8.91 10.94
C GLU A 85 3.15 -8.32 10.11
N ARG A 86 2.76 -9.03 9.05
CA ARG A 86 1.72 -8.57 8.12
C ARG A 86 0.52 -8.19 8.98
N VAL A 87 0.09 -6.93 8.91
CA VAL A 87 -1.00 -6.43 9.78
C VAL A 87 -2.27 -7.29 9.62
N GLY A 88 -2.46 -7.97 8.49
CA GLY A 88 -3.56 -8.94 8.30
C GLY A 88 -3.34 -10.34 8.91
N ASP A 89 -2.10 -10.77 9.17
CA ASP A 89 -1.80 -12.12 9.67
C ASP A 89 -1.82 -12.17 11.21
N ALA A 90 -1.47 -11.06 11.87
CA ALA A 90 -1.46 -10.95 13.33
C ALA A 90 -2.80 -10.43 13.90
N LEU A 91 -3.61 -9.73 13.10
CA LEU A 91 -4.87 -9.19 13.57
C LEU A 91 -5.96 -10.28 13.57
N PRO A 92 -6.67 -10.47 14.69
CA PRO A 92 -7.82 -11.36 14.71
C PRO A 92 -8.87 -10.87 13.69
N ALA A 93 -9.52 -11.79 12.98
CA ALA A 93 -10.61 -11.45 12.09
C ALA A 93 -11.73 -10.69 12.83
N MET A 94 -12.52 -9.89 12.09
CA MET A 94 -13.78 -9.37 12.60
C MET A 94 -14.71 -10.53 12.95
N ARG A 95 -15.38 -10.42 14.09
CA ARG A 95 -16.38 -11.40 14.48
C ARG A 95 -17.65 -11.20 13.65
N PRO A 96 -18.45 -12.26 13.42
CA PRO A 96 -19.74 -12.11 12.77
C PRO A 96 -20.62 -11.08 13.50
N GLY A 97 -21.08 -10.06 12.78
CA GLY A 97 -21.93 -8.98 13.32
C GLY A 97 -21.17 -7.86 14.04
N GLU A 98 -19.83 -7.92 14.15
CA GLU A 98 -19.02 -6.86 14.74
C GLU A 98 -18.92 -5.67 13.78
N THR A 99 -19.15 -4.46 14.30
CA THR A 99 -18.93 -3.23 13.54
C THR A 99 -17.45 -2.85 13.51
N ALA A 100 -17.03 -2.08 12.50
CA ALA A 100 -15.65 -1.60 12.41
C ALA A 100 -15.22 -0.77 13.65
N GLY A 101 -16.17 -0.07 14.29
CA GLY A 101 -15.91 0.69 15.52
C GLY A 101 -15.64 -0.20 16.74
N GLU A 102 -16.41 -1.28 16.89
CA GLU A 102 -16.20 -2.30 17.94
C GLU A 102 -14.90 -3.07 17.73
N TYR A 103 -14.60 -3.42 16.48
CA TYR A 103 -13.34 -4.04 16.09
C TYR A 103 -12.14 -3.16 16.50
N ALA A 104 -12.18 -1.87 16.16
CA ALA A 104 -11.12 -0.93 16.50
C ALA A 104 -10.98 -0.72 18.02
N ALA A 105 -12.10 -0.70 18.77
CA ALA A 105 -12.07 -0.62 20.22
C ALA A 105 -11.43 -1.87 20.85
N ARG A 106 -11.76 -3.06 20.36
CA ARG A 106 -11.17 -4.32 20.80
C ARG A 106 -9.67 -4.40 20.56
N LEU A 107 -9.20 -3.91 19.40
CA LEU A 107 -7.77 -3.84 19.13
C LEU A 107 -7.04 -2.90 20.10
N ARG A 108 -7.59 -1.72 20.38
CA ARG A 108 -7.01 -0.78 21.36
C ARG A 108 -6.90 -1.38 22.77
N SER A 109 -7.92 -2.12 23.21
CA SER A 109 -7.92 -2.79 24.51
C SER A 109 -6.91 -3.95 24.59
N ALA A 110 -6.63 -4.63 23.48
CA ALA A 110 -5.67 -5.73 23.44
C ALA A 110 -4.20 -5.25 23.44
N THR A 111 -3.93 -4.05 22.93
CA THR A 111 -2.57 -3.49 22.85
C THR A 111 -2.17 -2.69 24.11
N GLY A 112 -3.11 -2.38 25.01
CA GLY A 112 -2.89 -1.55 26.20
C GLY A 112 -2.48 -2.28 27.50
N ALA A 113 -2.05 -3.55 27.43
CA ALA A 113 -1.76 -4.38 28.61
C ALA A 113 -0.27 -4.80 28.75
N ILE A 114 0.67 -3.95 28.30
CA ILE A 114 2.12 -4.17 28.44
C ILE A 114 2.73 -3.03 29.24
#